data_AF-A0AB35JM88-F1
#
_entry.id   AF-A0AB35JM88-F1
#
_cell.length_a   1.000
_cell.length_b   1.000
_cell.length_c   1.000
_cell.angle_alpha   90.00
_cell.angle_beta   90.00
_cell.angle_gamma   90.00
#
_symmetry.space_group_name_H-M   'P 1'
#
loop_
_entity.id
_entity.type
_entity.pdbx_description
1 polymer ?
#
loop_
_entity_poly.entity_id
_entity_poly.type
_entity_poly.pdbx_seq_one_letter_code
_entity_poly.pdbx_strand_id
1 'polypeptide(L)'
;MKNQANIETFTAGAVIFDPAVLCRFAAAYCPEVGDLFAFFIEESEVGRLAVQAGVVLPMYEIPEAHYLFRLSEKSDDLPIELSGAVIQHNGIPLRIESGVLVVADLYALMDWDPAFFLNFKDQRALGLGNADYLEVSSGLYSMGVTGWVGANGDCTRLVYELSLDSVETLPVLHESACFGEWDFAIKHS
;
A
#
# COMPACT_ATOMS: atom_id res chain seq x y z
N MET A 1 -14.12 8.86 9.66
CA MET A 1 -13.30 7.84 9.01
C MET A 1 -12.08 8.53 8.42
N LYS A 2 -10.86 8.17 8.84
CA LYS A 2 -9.62 8.76 8.29
C LYS A 2 -9.39 8.24 6.86
N ASN A 3 -9.45 9.12 5.86
CA ASN A 3 -9.38 8.78 4.44
C ASN A 3 -8.10 9.28 3.75
N GLN A 4 -7.16 9.84 4.51
CA GLN A 4 -5.88 10.33 4.02
C GLN A 4 -4.76 9.83 4.93
N ALA A 5 -3.64 9.39 4.35
CA ALA A 5 -2.44 8.93 5.02
C ALA A 5 -1.23 9.70 4.44
N ASN A 6 -0.40 10.26 5.31
CA ASN A 6 0.82 10.96 4.89
C ASN A 6 2.03 10.16 5.33
N ILE A 7 2.93 9.88 4.39
CA ILE A 7 4.18 9.21 4.69
C ILE A 7 5.35 9.98 4.11
N GLU A 8 6.48 9.90 4.78
CA GLU A 8 7.80 10.20 4.24
C GLU A 8 8.50 8.87 3.96
N THR A 9 8.97 8.69 2.73
CA THR A 9 9.75 7.51 2.37
C THR A 9 11.23 7.84 2.47
N PHE A 10 11.96 7.06 3.25
CA PHE A 10 13.41 7.14 3.45
C PHE A 10 14.17 6.07 2.67
N THR A 11 13.45 5.06 2.18
CA THR A 11 13.95 4.09 1.21
C THR A 11 13.11 4.22 -0.06
N ALA A 12 13.67 3.85 -1.22
CA ALA A 12 12.92 3.82 -2.48
C ALA A 12 11.83 2.74 -2.42
N GLY A 13 10.64 3.11 -1.94
CA GLY A 13 9.52 2.20 -1.83
C GLY A 13 8.49 2.59 -0.77
N ALA A 14 7.24 2.20 -1.02
CA ALA A 14 6.22 2.11 0.02
C ALA A 14 5.61 0.72 0.04
N VAL A 15 4.85 0.46 1.09
CA VAL A 15 4.10 -0.77 1.27
C VAL A 15 2.73 -0.46 1.85
N ILE A 16 1.71 -1.14 1.34
CA ILE A 16 0.33 -1.05 1.80
C ILE A 16 -0.12 -2.41 2.32
N PHE A 17 -0.69 -2.46 3.53
CA PHE A 17 -1.14 -3.71 4.14
C PHE A 17 -2.16 -3.48 5.26
N ASP A 18 -2.96 -4.51 5.55
CA ASP A 18 -3.68 -4.61 6.83
C ASP A 18 -2.77 -5.31 7.87
N PRO A 19 -2.56 -4.71 9.06
CA PRO A 19 -1.61 -5.23 10.03
C PRO A 19 -2.01 -6.61 10.58
N ALA A 20 -3.30 -6.89 10.78
CA ALA A 20 -3.76 -8.19 11.27
C ALA A 20 -3.60 -9.29 10.20
N VAL A 21 -3.86 -8.96 8.95
CA VAL A 21 -3.69 -9.87 7.80
C VAL A 21 -2.21 -10.20 7.61
N LEU A 22 -1.32 -9.20 7.58
CA LEU A 22 0.12 -9.40 7.43
C LEU A 22 0.72 -10.16 8.61
N CYS A 23 0.38 -9.79 9.86
CA CYS A 23 0.86 -10.52 11.04
C CYS A 23 0.50 -12.01 11.00
N ARG A 24 -0.76 -12.33 10.65
CA ARG A 24 -1.19 -13.72 10.57
C ARG A 24 -0.52 -14.47 9.42
N PHE A 25 -0.33 -13.82 8.28
CA PHE A 25 0.40 -14.41 7.16
C PHE A 25 1.85 -14.71 7.55
N ALA A 26 2.55 -13.73 8.12
CA ALA A 26 3.93 -13.89 8.57
C ALA A 26 4.07 -15.02 9.59
N ALA A 27 3.17 -15.09 10.58
CA ALA A 27 3.16 -16.17 11.57
C ALA A 27 2.98 -17.57 10.96
N ALA A 28 2.32 -17.69 9.81
CA ALA A 28 2.06 -18.96 9.15
C ALA A 28 3.17 -19.41 8.18
N TYR A 29 3.83 -18.46 7.49
CA TYR A 29 4.76 -18.76 6.40
C TYR A 29 6.23 -18.42 6.72
N CYS A 30 6.48 -17.49 7.64
CA CYS A 30 7.82 -17.03 7.99
C CYS A 30 7.92 -16.65 9.48
N PRO A 31 7.64 -17.59 10.41
CA PRO A 31 7.76 -17.31 11.84
C PRO A 31 9.20 -16.91 12.18
N GLU A 32 9.35 -15.94 13.09
CA GLU A 32 10.64 -15.42 13.57
C GLU A 32 11.47 -14.60 12.57
N VAL A 33 10.96 -14.36 11.36
CA VAL A 33 11.61 -13.49 10.38
C VAL A 33 11.36 -12.02 10.73
N GLY A 34 12.44 -11.27 10.99
CA GLY A 34 12.41 -9.82 11.21
C GLY A 34 12.50 -9.00 9.92
N ASP A 35 13.14 -9.53 8.87
CA ASP A 35 13.21 -8.91 7.55
C ASP A 35 12.30 -9.66 6.57
N LEU A 36 11.01 -9.27 6.57
CA LEU A 36 10.01 -9.83 5.67
C LEU A 36 10.29 -9.46 4.21
N PHE A 37 10.91 -8.31 3.96
CA PHE A 37 11.22 -7.87 2.61
C PHE A 37 12.22 -8.80 1.94
N ALA A 38 13.39 -9.01 2.56
CA ALA A 38 14.41 -9.92 2.04
C ALA A 38 13.84 -11.34 1.88
N PHE A 39 13.07 -11.81 2.88
CA PHE A 39 12.45 -13.12 2.82
C PHE A 39 11.48 -13.28 1.64
N PHE A 40 10.61 -12.29 1.36
CA PHE A 40 9.69 -12.37 0.21
C PHE A 40 10.39 -12.32 -1.15
N ILE A 41 11.58 -11.72 -1.22
CA ILE A 41 12.41 -11.74 -2.43
C ILE A 41 13.11 -13.09 -2.59
N GLU A 42 13.71 -13.62 -1.52
CA GLU A 42 14.42 -14.91 -1.52
C GLU A 42 13.44 -16.08 -1.75
N GLU A 43 12.34 -16.09 -1.01
CA GLU A 43 11.25 -17.06 -1.11
C GLU A 43 10.13 -16.50 -2.00
N SER A 44 10.47 -16.23 -3.26
CA SER A 44 9.60 -15.57 -4.24
C SER A 44 8.19 -16.17 -4.39
N GLU A 45 8.01 -17.47 -4.15
CA GLU A 45 6.70 -18.14 -4.14
C GLU A 45 5.82 -17.63 -2.98
N VAL A 46 6.41 -17.46 -1.79
CA VAL A 46 5.73 -16.92 -0.61
C VAL A 46 5.46 -15.43 -0.80
N GLY A 47 6.42 -14.68 -1.34
CA GLY A 47 6.23 -13.28 -1.68
C GLY A 47 5.07 -13.08 -2.68
N ARG A 48 5.02 -13.88 -3.74
CA ARG A 48 3.89 -13.88 -4.69
C ARG A 48 2.58 -14.22 -4.01
N LEU A 49 2.57 -15.24 -3.15
CA LEU A 49 1.37 -15.63 -2.41
C LEU A 49 0.87 -14.49 -1.51
N ALA A 50 1.77 -13.76 -0.85
CA ALA A 50 1.40 -12.62 -0.01
C ALA A 50 0.66 -11.56 -0.83
N VAL A 51 1.16 -11.22 -2.02
CA VAL A 51 0.46 -10.26 -2.89
C VAL A 51 -0.85 -10.85 -3.40
N GLN A 52 -0.87 -12.06 -3.95
CA GLN A 52 -2.08 -12.71 -4.49
C GLN A 52 -3.20 -12.88 -3.44
N ALA A 53 -2.84 -13.13 -2.18
CA ALA A 53 -3.78 -13.25 -1.08
C ALA A 53 -4.26 -11.89 -0.52
N GLY A 54 -3.79 -10.78 -1.11
CA GLY A 54 -4.13 -9.41 -0.73
C GLY A 54 -3.55 -9.00 0.63
N VAL A 55 -2.42 -9.59 1.02
CA VAL A 55 -1.77 -9.38 2.32
C VAL A 55 -0.93 -8.12 2.31
N VAL A 56 -0.21 -7.91 1.20
CA VAL A 56 0.75 -6.81 1.03
C VAL A 56 0.71 -6.32 -0.41
N LEU A 57 0.75 -5.01 -0.59
CA LEU A 57 1.10 -4.37 -1.85
C LEU A 57 2.44 -3.66 -1.67
N PRO A 58 3.54 -4.21 -2.20
CA PRO A 58 4.77 -3.46 -2.35
C PRO A 58 4.65 -2.47 -3.51
N MET A 59 5.15 -1.24 -3.32
CA MET A 59 5.19 -0.18 -4.33
C MET A 59 6.64 0.26 -4.57
N TYR A 60 7.30 -0.33 -5.57
CA TYR A 60 8.63 0.08 -6.03
C TYR A 60 8.57 0.53 -7.50
N GLU A 61 9.52 1.33 -7.98
CA GLU A 61 10.55 2.07 -7.23
C GLU A 61 10.07 3.51 -7.02
N ILE A 62 9.20 3.76 -6.04
CA ILE A 62 8.79 5.14 -5.73
C ILE A 62 9.98 5.86 -5.07
N PRO A 63 10.39 7.06 -5.53
CA PRO A 63 11.53 7.78 -4.96
C PRO A 63 11.32 8.24 -3.51
N GLU A 64 12.41 8.53 -2.80
CA GLU A 64 12.35 9.19 -1.49
C GLU A 64 11.66 10.57 -1.59
N ALA A 65 10.48 10.70 -1.00
CA ALA A 65 9.71 11.95 -0.96
C ALA A 65 8.61 11.91 0.12
N HIS A 66 7.85 13.00 0.20
CA HIS A 66 6.59 13.03 0.96
C HIS A 66 5.41 12.68 0.04
N TYR A 67 4.63 11.69 0.45
CA TYR A 67 3.47 11.22 -0.29
C TYR A 67 2.18 11.40 0.49
N LEU A 68 1.11 11.73 -0.22
CA LEU A 68 -0.26 11.61 0.25
C LEU A 68 -0.92 10.40 -0.39
N PHE A 69 -1.38 9.49 0.45
CA PHE A 69 -2.30 8.43 0.05
C PHE A 69 -3.71 8.83 0.47
N ARG A 70 -4.69 8.66 -0.41
CA ARG A 70 -6.08 8.96 -0.09
C ARG A 70 -7.04 7.93 -0.65
N LEU A 71 -8.15 7.66 0.04
CA LEU A 71 -9.23 6.87 -0.53
C LEU A 71 -9.97 7.71 -1.57
N SER A 72 -10.29 7.10 -2.71
CA SER A 72 -11.17 7.71 -3.71
C SER A 72 -12.56 7.88 -3.10
N GLU A 73 -13.09 9.10 -3.13
CA GLU A 73 -14.49 9.30 -2.82
C GLU A 73 -15.29 8.76 -4.01
N LYS A 74 -16.22 7.81 -3.78
CA LYS A 74 -17.18 7.37 -4.80
C LYS A 74 -18.10 8.54 -5.16
N SER A 75 -17.56 9.47 -5.91
CA SER A 75 -18.26 10.53 -6.60
C SER A 75 -18.58 9.96 -7.98
N ASP A 76 -19.87 9.72 -8.26
CA ASP A 76 -20.36 9.39 -9.62
C ASP A 76 -19.99 10.50 -10.65
N ASP A 77 -19.52 11.65 -10.17
CA ASP A 77 -18.81 12.64 -10.97
C ASP A 77 -17.30 12.39 -10.90
N LEU A 78 -16.75 11.70 -11.90
CA LEU A 78 -15.34 11.84 -12.26
C LEU A 78 -15.08 13.34 -12.48
N PRO A 79 -14.26 14.02 -11.66
CA PRO A 79 -13.82 15.35 -12.05
C PRO A 79 -12.91 15.16 -13.27
N ILE A 80 -13.41 15.61 -14.41
CA ILE A 80 -12.70 16.36 -15.45
C ILE A 80 -11.29 15.84 -15.67
N GLU A 81 -11.10 15.09 -16.77
CA GLU A 81 -9.81 14.82 -17.41
C GLU A 81 -8.62 14.94 -16.45
N LEU A 82 -8.23 13.82 -15.82
CA LEU A 82 -6.88 13.67 -15.24
C LEU A 82 -5.86 13.72 -16.39
N SER A 83 -5.73 14.88 -17.05
CA SER A 83 -4.75 15.20 -18.07
C SER A 83 -3.39 15.30 -17.38
N GLY A 84 -2.87 14.16 -16.92
CA GLY A 84 -1.69 14.10 -16.06
C GLY A 84 -1.68 12.98 -15.03
N ALA A 85 -2.62 12.03 -15.04
CA ALA A 85 -2.39 10.77 -14.32
C ALA A 85 -1.16 10.09 -14.93
N VAL A 86 -0.11 9.91 -14.11
CA VAL A 86 1.17 9.37 -14.59
C VAL A 86 1.20 7.85 -14.45
N ILE A 87 0.46 7.31 -13.47
CA ILE A 87 0.33 5.88 -13.23
C ILE A 87 -1.12 5.51 -12.90
N GLN A 88 -1.57 4.37 -13.43
CA GLN A 88 -2.86 3.79 -13.12
C GLN A 88 -2.77 2.27 -13.13
N HIS A 89 -3.02 1.65 -11.98
CA HIS A 89 -3.09 0.20 -11.80
C HIS A 89 -4.46 -0.17 -11.24
N ASN A 90 -5.03 -1.28 -11.68
CA ASN A 90 -6.34 -1.75 -11.23
C ASN A 90 -6.30 -3.27 -11.00
N GLY A 91 -7.27 -3.79 -10.25
CA GLY A 91 -7.38 -5.24 -10.02
C GLY A 91 -6.36 -5.77 -9.01
N ILE A 92 -5.82 -4.90 -8.15
CA ILE A 92 -4.86 -5.31 -7.12
C ILE A 92 -5.63 -5.98 -5.98
N PRO A 93 -5.36 -7.24 -5.63
CA PRO A 93 -6.03 -7.90 -4.52
C PRO A 93 -5.66 -7.21 -3.19
N LEU A 94 -6.67 -6.94 -2.36
CA LEU A 94 -6.48 -6.40 -1.02
C LEU A 94 -7.46 -7.04 -0.05
N ARG A 95 -6.97 -7.47 1.10
CA ARG A 95 -7.77 -8.03 2.20
C ARG A 95 -7.64 -7.13 3.43
N ILE A 96 -8.77 -6.74 3.99
CA ILE A 96 -8.86 -5.94 5.22
C ILE A 96 -9.62 -6.72 6.29
N GLU A 97 -9.09 -6.77 7.50
CA GLU A 97 -9.74 -7.45 8.63
C GLU A 97 -9.74 -6.60 9.91
N SER A 98 -8.69 -5.84 10.14
CA SER A 98 -8.55 -4.95 11.31
C SER A 98 -9.38 -3.67 11.19
N GLY A 99 -9.85 -3.36 9.98
CA GLY A 99 -10.47 -2.07 9.65
C GLY A 99 -9.46 -0.93 9.46
N VAL A 100 -8.18 -1.30 9.32
CA VAL A 100 -7.05 -0.37 9.16
C VAL A 100 -6.24 -0.80 7.95
N LEU A 101 -5.98 0.15 7.06
CA LEU A 101 -5.05 0.00 5.97
C LEU A 101 -3.84 0.88 6.27
N VAL A 102 -2.71 0.25 6.60
CA VAL A 102 -1.44 0.94 6.83
C VAL A 102 -0.79 1.21 5.48
N VAL A 103 -0.26 2.42 5.34
CA VAL A 103 0.69 2.78 4.30
C VAL A 103 1.97 3.16 5.01
N ALA A 104 3.09 2.55 4.63
CA ALA A 104 4.38 2.80 5.22
C ALA A 104 5.49 2.88 4.19
N ASP A 105 6.60 3.50 4.55
CA ASP A 105 7.89 3.31 3.91
C ASP A 105 8.23 1.81 3.88
N LEU A 106 8.93 1.39 2.84
CA LEU A 106 9.32 0.00 2.67
C LEU A 106 10.09 -0.58 3.87
N TYR A 107 10.88 0.24 4.57
CA TYR A 107 11.64 -0.19 5.74
C TYR A 107 10.76 -0.91 6.79
N ALA A 108 9.45 -0.63 6.83
CA ALA A 108 8.48 -1.35 7.66
C ALA A 108 8.50 -2.88 7.47
N LEU A 109 8.86 -3.37 6.29
CA LEU A 109 9.02 -4.81 6.04
C LEU A 109 10.44 -5.31 6.31
N MET A 110 11.45 -4.44 6.27
CA MET A 110 12.85 -4.79 6.54
C MET A 110 13.12 -4.93 8.05
N ASP A 111 12.39 -4.17 8.85
CA ASP A 111 12.45 -4.18 10.32
C ASP A 111 11.03 -4.39 10.87
N TRP A 112 10.50 -5.59 10.62
CA TRP A 112 9.12 -5.94 10.91
C TRP A 112 8.86 -6.04 12.41
N ASP A 113 8.08 -5.11 12.94
CA ASP A 113 7.59 -5.11 14.32
C ASP A 113 6.07 -5.39 14.36
N PRO A 114 5.64 -6.65 14.56
CA PRO A 114 4.22 -6.98 14.63
C PRO A 114 3.52 -6.33 15.83
N ALA A 115 4.22 -6.12 16.95
CA ALA A 115 3.61 -5.51 18.13
C ALA A 115 3.28 -4.04 17.90
N PHE A 116 4.15 -3.33 17.17
CA PHE A 116 3.91 -1.96 16.73
C PHE A 116 2.72 -1.87 15.78
N PHE A 117 2.72 -2.65 14.70
CA PHE A 117 1.69 -2.56 13.66
C PHE A 117 0.31 -3.07 14.11
N LEU A 118 0.23 -4.07 14.99
CA LEU A 118 -1.06 -4.51 15.56
C LEU A 118 -1.71 -3.46 16.45
N ASN A 119 -0.94 -2.55 17.02
CA ASN A 119 -1.40 -1.46 17.88
C ASN A 119 -1.21 -0.08 17.21
N PHE A 120 -1.16 -0.04 15.87
CA PHE A 120 -0.68 1.12 15.13
C PHE A 120 -1.44 2.42 15.44
N LYS A 121 -2.76 2.37 15.65
CA LYS A 121 -3.55 3.58 15.98
C LYS A 121 -3.07 4.28 17.24
N ASP A 122 -2.68 3.51 18.25
CA ASP A 122 -2.23 4.03 19.54
C ASP A 122 -0.73 4.37 19.53
N GLN A 123 0.05 3.62 18.75
CA GLN A 123 1.51 3.75 18.70
C GLN A 123 2.03 4.69 17.59
N ARG A 124 1.16 5.16 16.69
CA ARG A 124 1.55 6.02 15.55
C ARG A 124 2.41 7.22 15.95
N ALA A 125 2.15 7.83 17.11
CA ALA A 125 2.91 9.00 17.59
C ALA A 125 4.38 8.69 17.94
N LEU A 126 4.74 7.41 18.08
CA LEU A 126 6.10 6.95 18.33
C LEU A 126 6.91 6.79 17.03
N GLY A 127 6.24 6.75 15.87
CA GLY A 127 6.88 6.60 14.57
C GLY A 127 7.51 7.90 14.06
N LEU A 128 8.37 7.79 13.03
CA LEU A 128 9.11 8.91 12.43
C LEU A 128 8.35 9.62 11.29
N GLY A 129 7.04 9.37 11.16
CA GLY A 129 6.25 9.88 10.03
C GLY A 129 6.40 9.06 8.74
N ASN A 130 7.11 7.93 8.79
CA ASN A 130 7.25 6.97 7.70
C ASN A 130 6.09 5.97 7.59
N ALA A 131 5.06 6.09 8.43
CA ALA A 131 3.86 5.29 8.33
C ALA A 131 2.64 6.08 8.78
N ASP A 132 1.53 5.89 8.10
CA ASP A 132 0.22 6.40 8.49
C ASP A 132 -0.86 5.40 8.03
N TYR A 133 -2.12 5.67 8.34
CA TYR A 133 -3.20 4.74 8.05
C TYR A 133 -4.44 5.39 7.45
N LEU A 134 -5.23 4.54 6.83
CA LEU A 134 -6.58 4.80 6.35
C LEU A 134 -7.54 3.89 7.14
N GLU A 135 -8.72 4.40 7.45
CA GLU A 135 -9.80 3.58 8.00
C GLU A 135 -10.63 3.04 6.83
N VAL A 136 -10.67 1.71 6.73
CA VAL A 136 -11.31 0.98 5.64
C VAL A 136 -12.18 -0.10 6.28
N SER A 137 -13.34 -0.41 5.72
CA SER A 137 -14.16 -1.50 6.24
C SER A 137 -13.47 -2.87 6.03
N SER A 138 -13.76 -3.84 6.90
CA SER A 138 -13.30 -5.21 6.67
C SER A 138 -13.92 -5.80 5.41
N GLY A 139 -13.14 -6.54 4.63
CA GLY A 139 -13.61 -7.19 3.42
C GLY A 139 -12.50 -7.54 2.45
N LEU A 140 -12.93 -8.01 1.28
CA LEU A 140 -12.06 -8.23 0.14
C LEU A 140 -12.30 -7.12 -0.88
N TYR A 141 -11.22 -6.63 -1.47
CA TYR A 141 -11.24 -5.52 -2.41
C TYR A 141 -10.44 -5.85 -3.66
N SER A 142 -10.98 -5.39 -4.79
CA SER A 142 -10.21 -5.08 -5.99
C SER A 142 -9.78 -3.63 -5.89
N MET A 143 -8.52 -3.40 -5.55
CA MET A 143 -7.96 -2.07 -5.39
C MET A 143 -7.45 -1.51 -6.73
N GLY A 144 -7.72 -0.23 -6.97
CA GLY A 144 -7.03 0.57 -7.97
C GLY A 144 -6.12 1.60 -7.31
N VAL A 145 -5.02 1.92 -7.98
CA VAL A 145 -4.02 2.91 -7.56
C VAL A 145 -3.80 3.87 -8.71
N THR A 146 -4.11 5.14 -8.48
CA THR A 146 -3.86 6.22 -9.45
C THR A 146 -2.88 7.21 -8.83
N GLY A 147 -1.79 7.53 -9.52
CA GLY A 147 -0.77 8.45 -9.03
C GLY A 147 -0.58 9.67 -9.92
N TRP A 148 -0.42 10.84 -9.32
CA TRP A 148 -0.18 12.10 -10.02
C TRP A 148 0.52 13.14 -9.14
N VAL A 149 0.99 14.21 -9.78
CA VAL A 149 1.50 15.39 -9.10
C VAL A 149 0.34 16.34 -8.83
N GLY A 150 -0.06 16.47 -7.57
CA GLY A 150 -1.04 17.46 -7.12
C GLY A 150 -0.39 18.82 -6.83
N ALA A 151 -1.17 19.89 -6.95
CA ALA A 151 -0.78 21.21 -6.47
C ALA A 151 -1.07 21.33 -4.96
N ASN A 152 -0.13 21.90 -4.21
CA ASN A 152 -0.28 22.24 -2.80
C ASN A 152 0.26 23.65 -2.55
N GLY A 153 -0.54 24.66 -2.91
CA GLY A 153 -0.07 26.05 -2.98
C GLY A 153 1.02 26.20 -4.04
N ASP A 154 2.17 26.78 -3.65
CA ASP A 154 3.34 26.94 -4.52
C ASP A 154 4.23 25.68 -4.60
N CYS A 155 3.87 24.59 -3.89
CA CYS A 155 4.62 23.35 -3.86
C CYS A 155 3.89 22.22 -4.60
N THR A 156 4.66 21.29 -5.15
CA THR A 156 4.13 20.02 -5.67
C THR A 156 3.90 19.03 -4.53
N ARG A 157 2.88 18.18 -4.68
CA ARG A 157 2.60 17.08 -3.77
C ARG A 157 2.41 15.80 -4.57
N LEU A 158 3.12 14.75 -4.21
CA LEU A 158 2.95 13.44 -4.84
C LEU A 158 1.74 12.75 -4.19
N VAL A 159 0.76 12.39 -5.00
CA VAL A 159 -0.52 11.83 -4.52
C VAL A 159 -0.76 10.47 -5.14
N TYR A 160 -1.11 9.50 -4.31
CA TYR A 160 -1.72 8.24 -4.71
C TYR A 160 -3.15 8.18 -4.21
N GLU A 161 -4.08 7.92 -5.11
CA GLU A 161 -5.47 7.63 -4.78
C GLU A 161 -5.76 6.15 -4.90
N LEU A 162 -6.44 5.63 -3.88
CA LEU A 162 -6.80 4.24 -3.74
C LEU A 162 -8.31 4.10 -3.95
N SER A 163 -8.71 3.49 -5.06
CA SER A 163 -10.10 3.06 -5.26
C SER A 163 -10.27 1.66 -4.68
N LEU A 164 -11.33 1.45 -3.90
CA LEU A 164 -11.59 0.17 -3.23
C LEU A 164 -12.97 -0.35 -3.63
N ASP A 165 -12.99 -1.29 -4.57
CA ASP A 165 -14.20 -1.98 -4.98
C ASP A 165 -14.34 -3.29 -4.24
N SER A 166 -15.40 -3.41 -3.42
CA SER A 166 -15.66 -4.63 -2.66
C SER A 166 -16.01 -5.78 -3.59
N VAL A 167 -15.41 -6.94 -3.34
CA VAL A 167 -15.58 -8.17 -4.13
C VAL A 167 -15.86 -9.37 -3.22
N GLU A 168 -16.51 -10.39 -3.75
CA GLU A 168 -16.72 -11.66 -3.03
C GLU A 168 -15.47 -12.54 -3.04
N THR A 169 -14.65 -12.42 -4.09
CA THR A 169 -13.40 -13.16 -4.28
C THR A 169 -12.30 -12.23 -4.75
N LEU A 170 -11.07 -12.42 -4.26
CA LEU A 170 -9.93 -11.59 -4.67
C LEU A 170 -9.66 -11.74 -6.18
N PRO A 171 -9.26 -10.65 -6.87
CA PRO A 171 -8.78 -10.73 -8.24
C PRO A 171 -7.64 -11.74 -8.36
N VAL A 172 -7.72 -12.60 -9.37
CA VAL A 172 -6.63 -13.51 -9.70
C VAL A 172 -5.62 -12.74 -10.53
N LEU A 173 -4.42 -12.55 -9.97
CA LEU A 173 -3.29 -12.06 -10.73
C LEU A 173 -2.78 -13.19 -11.61
N HIS A 174 -2.66 -12.94 -12.92
CA HIS A 174 -2.11 -13.92 -13.86
C HIS A 174 -0.72 -14.40 -13.40
N GLU A 175 -0.38 -15.68 -13.65
CA GLU A 175 0.92 -16.26 -13.26
C GLU A 175 2.13 -15.52 -13.89
N SER A 176 1.90 -14.80 -14.99
CA SER A 176 2.89 -13.95 -15.66
C SER A 176 2.99 -12.54 -15.06
N ALA A 177 2.18 -12.20 -14.04
CA ALA A 177 2.27 -10.90 -13.38
C ALA A 177 3.57 -10.85 -12.57
N CYS A 178 4.59 -10.23 -13.17
CA CYS A 178 5.81 -9.90 -12.45
C CYS A 178 5.54 -8.62 -11.66
N PHE A 179 5.54 -8.69 -10.33
CA PHE A 179 5.31 -7.52 -9.49
C PHE A 179 6.37 -6.42 -9.67
N GLY A 180 7.55 -6.78 -10.17
CA GLY A 180 8.57 -5.83 -10.59
C GLY A 180 8.23 -5.05 -11.87
N GLU A 181 7.17 -5.43 -12.60
CA GLU A 181 6.66 -4.69 -13.76
C GLU A 181 5.61 -3.64 -13.38
N TRP A 182 5.12 -3.63 -12.14
CA TRP A 182 4.24 -2.57 -11.66
C TRP A 182 5.04 -1.32 -11.35
N ASP A 183 5.14 -0.43 -12.33
CA ASP A 183 5.76 0.87 -12.16
C ASP A 183 4.81 1.82 -11.42
N PHE A 184 5.11 2.09 -10.16
CA PHE A 184 4.39 3.07 -9.35
C PHE A 184 5.03 4.46 -9.38
N ALA A 185 6.20 4.64 -10.02
CA ALA A 185 6.92 5.90 -9.97
C ALA A 185 6.19 7.01 -10.73
N ILE A 186 5.88 8.11 -10.02
CA ILE A 186 5.34 9.33 -10.64
C ILE A 186 6.49 10.04 -11.35
N LYS A 187 6.57 9.88 -12.68
CA LYS A 187 7.58 10.53 -13.52
C LYS A 187 7.23 12.00 -13.76
N HIS A 188 8.21 12.88 -13.57
CA HIS A 188 8.13 14.26 -14.03
C HIS A 188 8.36 14.28 -15.54
N SER A 189 7.37 14.76 -16.30
CA SER A 189 7.51 15.10 -17.72
C SER A 189 8.31 16.38 -17.91
#